data_AF-A0A7S3E5H0-F1
#
_entry.id   AF-A0A7S3E5H0-F1
#
_cell.length_a   1.000
_cell.length_b   1.000
_cell.length_c   1.000
_cell.angle_alpha   90.00
_cell.angle_beta   90.00
_cell.angle_gamma   90.00
#
_symmetry.space_group_name_H-M   'P 1'
#
loop_
_entity.id
_entity.type
_entity.pdbx_description
1 polymer ?
#
loop_
_entity_poly.entity_id
_entity_poly.type
_entity_poly.pdbx_seq_one_letter_code
_entity_poly.pdbx_strand_id
1 'polypeptide(L)'
;DECPQDLLLTSLSCKACWRQSNLETVAALIQPYVSGHHPAGVKVLEKAWLVRGSAVVRAMVEEYTRDPTSITRALNVCQELKVLMEVLKQSPYAFMLDLASLAARREYLNLEKWLAEMMHERGRIFVSAS
;
A
#
# COMPACT_ATOMS: atom_id res chain seq x y z
N ASP A 1 22.62 -4.21 22.01
CA ASP A 1 21.20 -4.40 21.66
C ASP A 1 20.95 -3.95 20.23
N GLU A 2 20.76 -4.89 19.31
CA GLU A 2 20.33 -4.55 17.94
C GLU A 2 18.86 -4.10 17.99
N CYS A 3 18.57 -2.89 17.53
CA CYS A 3 17.19 -2.41 17.44
C CYS A 3 16.42 -3.27 16.43
N PRO A 4 15.14 -3.60 16.68
CA PRO A 4 14.33 -4.43 15.78
C PRO A 4 14.25 -3.88 14.34
N GLN A 5 14.42 -2.57 14.17
CA GLN A 5 14.56 -1.90 12.88
C GLN A 5 15.81 -2.33 12.10
N ASP A 6 16.94 -2.53 12.76
CA ASP A 6 18.22 -2.85 12.11
C ASP A 6 18.22 -4.31 11.69
N LEU A 7 17.59 -5.18 12.48
CA LEU A 7 17.30 -6.56 12.09
C LEU A 7 16.38 -6.62 10.86
N LEU A 8 15.30 -5.84 10.86
CA LEU A 8 14.39 -5.78 9.72
C LEU A 8 15.07 -5.21 8.47
N LEU A 9 15.81 -4.11 8.59
CA LEU A 9 16.57 -3.50 7.48
C LEU A 9 17.66 -4.43 6.95
N THR A 10 18.32 -5.19 7.82
CA THR A 10 19.32 -6.20 7.43
C THR A 10 18.65 -7.38 6.73
N SER A 11 17.49 -7.83 7.21
CA SER A 11 16.73 -8.90 6.56
C SER A 11 16.17 -8.49 5.19
N LEU A 12 15.83 -7.22 5.00
CA LEU A 12 15.40 -6.65 3.70
C LEU A 12 16.53 -6.65 2.66
N SER A 13 17.79 -6.64 3.09
CA SER A 13 18.94 -6.82 2.19
C SER A 13 18.95 -8.21 1.54
N CYS A 14 18.31 -9.20 2.17
CA CYS A 14 18.08 -10.53 1.60
C CYS A 14 16.75 -10.58 0.83
N LYS A 15 16.69 -9.87 -0.31
CA LYS A 15 15.49 -9.71 -1.14
C LYS A 15 14.81 -11.03 -1.53
N ALA A 16 15.59 -12.11 -1.69
CA ALA A 16 15.08 -13.44 -2.06
C ALA A 16 14.20 -14.05 -0.95
N CYS A 17 14.61 -13.92 0.32
CA CYS A 17 13.86 -14.47 1.45
C CYS A 17 12.48 -13.84 1.56
N TRP A 18 12.39 -12.50 1.55
CA TRP A 18 11.12 -11.79 1.66
C TRP A 18 10.18 -11.99 0.46
N ARG A 19 10.75 -12.18 -0.74
CA ARG A 19 9.96 -12.52 -1.93
C ARG A 19 9.34 -13.92 -1.84
N GLN A 20 9.99 -14.84 -1.14
CA GLN A 20 9.53 -16.23 -0.97
C GLN A 20 8.73 -16.42 0.33
N SER A 21 8.87 -15.51 1.31
CA SER A 21 8.09 -15.53 2.54
C SER A 21 6.59 -15.38 2.30
N ASN A 22 5.81 -15.85 3.26
CA ASN A 22 4.36 -15.65 3.26
C ASN A 22 4.01 -14.15 3.31
N LEU A 23 3.07 -13.72 2.47
CA LEU A 23 2.64 -12.33 2.35
C LEU A 23 2.15 -11.75 3.69
N GLU A 24 1.39 -12.54 4.45
CA GLU A 24 0.79 -12.13 5.72
C GLU A 24 1.86 -11.93 6.79
N THR A 25 2.86 -12.81 6.83
CA THR A 25 4.00 -12.66 7.75
C THR A 25 4.76 -11.37 7.45
N VAL A 26 5.03 -11.08 6.17
CA VAL A 26 5.71 -9.85 5.78
C VAL A 26 4.86 -8.62 6.13
N ALA A 27 3.56 -8.64 5.87
CA ALA A 27 2.64 -7.56 6.21
C ALA A 27 2.60 -7.29 7.73
N ALA A 28 2.49 -8.34 8.55
CA ALA A 28 2.48 -8.24 10.01
C ALA A 28 3.77 -7.63 10.56
N LEU A 29 4.93 -7.97 9.98
CA LEU A 29 6.23 -7.40 10.39
C LEU A 29 6.34 -5.91 10.07
N ILE A 30 5.73 -5.45 8.97
CA ILE A 30 5.79 -4.02 8.57
C ILE A 30 4.63 -3.17 9.12
N GLN A 31 3.61 -3.80 9.71
CA GLN A 31 2.42 -3.14 10.25
C GLN A 31 2.72 -1.94 11.17
N PRO A 32 3.71 -2.01 12.10
CA PRO A 32 4.00 -0.88 13.00
C PRO A 32 4.45 0.38 12.25
N TYR A 33 5.08 0.22 11.08
CA TYR A 33 5.57 1.33 10.27
C TYR A 33 4.46 1.99 9.45
N VAL A 34 3.51 1.21 8.94
CA VAL A 34 2.29 1.74 8.29
C VAL A 34 1.42 2.49 9.30
N SER A 35 1.43 2.04 10.56
CA SER A 35 0.66 2.69 11.63
C SER A 35 1.18 4.10 11.98
N GLY A 36 2.37 4.49 11.51
CA GLY A 36 2.88 5.86 11.65
C GLY A 36 3.56 6.17 12.99
N HIS A 37 3.85 5.17 13.82
CA HIS A 37 4.43 5.36 15.15
C HIS A 37 5.98 5.41 15.18
N HIS A 38 6.65 5.27 14.02
CA HIS A 38 8.09 5.09 13.99
C HIS A 38 8.80 6.10 13.05
N PRO A 39 9.80 6.86 13.54
CA PRO A 39 10.47 7.92 12.76
C PRO A 39 11.24 7.41 11.53
N ALA A 40 11.68 6.15 11.54
CA ALA A 40 12.28 5.49 10.38
C ALA A 40 11.27 4.76 9.46
N GLY A 41 9.97 4.89 9.71
CA GLY A 41 8.93 4.10 9.04
C GLY A 41 8.92 4.24 7.52
N VAL A 42 9.08 5.47 7.03
CA VAL A 42 9.10 5.75 5.58
C VAL A 42 10.21 4.98 4.86
N LYS A 43 11.44 4.98 5.40
CA LYS A 43 12.59 4.28 4.80
C LYS A 43 12.41 2.76 4.79
N VAL A 44 11.80 2.21 5.84
CA VAL A 44 11.48 0.78 5.92
C VAL A 44 10.43 0.42 4.87
N LEU A 45 9.36 1.23 4.76
CA LEU A 45 8.29 1.03 3.80
C LEU A 45 8.79 1.19 2.35
N GLU A 46 9.70 2.12 2.08
CA GLU A 46 10.32 2.28 0.77
C GLU A 46 11.09 1.02 0.35
N LYS A 47 11.94 0.49 1.23
CA LYS A 47 12.66 -0.76 0.99
C LYS A 47 11.70 -1.94 0.85
N ALA A 48 10.69 -2.03 1.72
CA ALA A 48 9.68 -3.09 1.66
C ALA A 48 8.88 -3.04 0.35
N TRP A 49 8.56 -1.84 -0.14
CA TRP A 49 7.85 -1.65 -1.41
C TRP A 49 8.64 -2.20 -2.61
N LEU A 50 9.94 -1.91 -2.67
CA LEU A 50 10.83 -2.40 -3.72
C LEU A 50 10.98 -3.93 -3.75
N VAL A 51 10.78 -4.58 -2.61
CA VAL A 51 10.88 -6.04 -2.50
C VAL A 51 9.51 -6.70 -2.73
N ARG A 52 8.46 -6.16 -2.10
CA ARG A 52 7.13 -6.75 -2.05
C ARG A 52 6.03 -5.72 -1.75
N GLY A 53 5.74 -4.84 -2.71
CA GLY A 53 4.68 -3.81 -2.60
C GLY A 53 3.31 -4.35 -2.18
N SER A 54 2.94 -5.58 -2.58
CA SER A 54 1.67 -6.20 -2.15
C SER A 54 1.56 -6.41 -0.63
N ALA A 55 2.69 -6.59 0.08
CA ALA A 55 2.68 -6.68 1.54
C ALA A 55 2.39 -5.33 2.18
N VAL A 56 2.93 -4.25 1.61
CA VAL A 56 2.68 -2.88 2.05
C VAL A 56 1.22 -2.50 1.82
N VAL A 57 0.67 -2.81 0.63
CA VAL A 57 -0.76 -2.62 0.35
C VAL A 57 -1.61 -3.38 1.36
N ARG A 58 -1.27 -4.65 1.62
CA ARG A 58 -2.00 -5.46 2.61
C ARG A 58 -1.97 -4.85 4.00
N ALA A 59 -0.81 -4.43 4.49
CA ALA A 59 -0.68 -3.79 5.80
C ALA A 59 -1.50 -2.48 5.90
N MET A 60 -1.55 -1.68 4.82
CA MET A 60 -2.41 -0.49 4.74
C MET A 60 -3.90 -0.84 4.80
N VAL A 61 -4.32 -1.89 4.09
CA VAL A 61 -5.72 -2.35 4.09
C VAL A 61 -6.12 -2.95 5.44
N GLU A 62 -5.23 -3.71 6.09
CA GLU A 62 -5.46 -4.27 7.42
C GLU A 62 -5.59 -3.17 8.48
N GLU A 63 -4.74 -2.13 8.40
CA GLU A 63 -4.84 -0.95 9.26
C GLU A 63 -6.16 -0.20 9.03
N TYR A 64 -6.56 0.00 7.77
CA TYR A 64 -7.83 0.63 7.42
C TYR A 64 -9.05 -0.17 7.88
N THR A 65 -8.98 -1.50 7.80
CA THR A 65 -10.06 -2.37 8.27
C THR A 65 -10.24 -2.27 9.78
N ARG A 66 -9.14 -2.07 10.52
CA ARG A 66 -9.16 -1.85 11.97
C ARG A 66 -9.63 -0.44 12.33
N ASP A 67 -9.12 0.56 11.62
CA ASP A 67 -9.38 1.97 11.85
C ASP A 67 -9.52 2.70 10.50
N PRO A 68 -10.75 3.01 10.04
CA PRO A 68 -10.96 3.72 8.79
C PRO A 68 -10.31 5.11 8.74
N THR A 69 -10.03 5.74 9.88
CA THR A 69 -9.38 7.06 9.91
C THR A 69 -7.91 7.00 9.47
N SER A 70 -7.31 5.80 9.49
CA SER A 70 -5.97 5.52 8.97
C SER A 70 -5.82 5.74 7.46
N ILE A 71 -6.93 5.90 6.72
CA ILE A 71 -6.88 6.21 5.27
C ILE A 71 -6.04 7.45 4.96
N THR A 72 -6.01 8.42 5.87
CA THR A 72 -5.16 9.61 5.75
C THR A 72 -3.68 9.25 5.85
N ARG A 73 -3.33 8.34 6.76
CA ARG A 73 -1.95 7.83 6.91
C ARG A 73 -1.55 7.03 5.67
N ALA A 74 -2.43 6.16 5.18
CA ALA A 74 -2.19 5.41 3.94
C ALA A 74 -1.94 6.33 2.75
N LEU A 75 -2.71 7.41 2.60
CA LEU A 75 -2.47 8.40 1.55
C LEU A 75 -1.10 9.08 1.70
N ASN A 76 -0.71 9.47 2.92
CA ASN A 76 0.60 10.08 3.15
C ASN A 76 1.74 9.12 2.74
N VAL A 77 1.66 7.83 3.11
CA VAL A 77 2.61 6.80 2.68
C VAL A 77 2.65 6.68 1.16
N CYS A 78 1.49 6.67 0.50
CA CYS A 78 1.42 6.64 -0.97
C CYS A 78 2.11 7.85 -1.62
N GLN A 79 2.00 9.04 -1.02
CA GLN A 79 2.65 10.25 -1.53
C GLN A 79 4.16 10.23 -1.30
N GLU A 80 4.61 9.81 -0.12
CA GLU A 80 6.04 9.69 0.20
C GLU A 80 6.75 8.69 -0.72
N LEU A 81 6.10 7.56 -0.99
CA LEU A 81 6.61 6.52 -1.87
C LEU A 81 6.35 6.79 -3.36
N LYS A 82 5.45 7.73 -3.69
CA LYS A 82 4.99 8.05 -5.05
C LYS A 82 4.36 6.86 -5.79
N VAL A 83 3.50 6.11 -5.10
CA VAL A 83 2.94 4.82 -5.58
C VAL A 83 1.40 4.78 -5.56
N LEU A 84 0.74 5.95 -5.50
CA LEU A 84 -0.72 6.05 -5.35
C LEU A 84 -1.47 5.19 -6.39
N MET A 85 -1.08 5.28 -7.67
CA MET A 85 -1.76 4.55 -8.75
C MET A 85 -1.57 3.04 -8.65
N GLU A 86 -0.37 2.59 -8.27
CA GLU A 86 -0.05 1.18 -8.05
C GLU A 86 -0.81 0.60 -6.86
N VAL A 87 -0.98 1.37 -5.79
CA VAL A 87 -1.77 0.99 -4.62
C VAL A 87 -3.24 0.89 -4.98
N LEU A 88 -3.80 1.87 -5.68
CA LEU A 88 -5.19 1.85 -6.14
C LEU A 88 -5.48 0.60 -7.00
N LYS A 89 -4.57 0.19 -7.88
CA LYS A 89 -4.77 -1.00 -8.74
C LYS A 89 -4.82 -2.32 -7.96
N GLN A 90 -4.06 -2.41 -6.87
CA GLN A 90 -3.89 -3.65 -6.07
C GLN A 90 -4.83 -3.74 -4.86
N SER A 91 -5.56 -2.67 -4.55
CA SER A 91 -6.39 -2.57 -3.36
C SER A 91 -7.79 -3.17 -3.55
N PRO A 92 -8.44 -3.64 -2.47
CA PRO A 92 -9.86 -3.98 -2.50
C PRO A 92 -10.74 -2.73 -2.66
N TYR A 93 -11.96 -2.91 -3.19
CA TYR A 93 -12.83 -1.81 -3.61
C TYR A 93 -13.11 -0.76 -2.52
N ALA A 94 -13.45 -1.16 -1.29
CA ALA A 94 -13.77 -0.20 -0.22
C ALA A 94 -12.58 0.74 0.08
N PHE A 95 -11.41 0.17 0.35
CA PHE A 95 -10.18 0.94 0.56
C PHE A 95 -9.81 1.78 -0.66
N MET A 96 -9.92 1.21 -1.86
CA MET A 96 -9.57 1.88 -3.12
C MET A 96 -10.41 3.14 -3.33
N LEU A 97 -11.73 3.05 -3.14
CA LEU A 97 -12.65 4.18 -3.33
C LEU A 97 -12.42 5.28 -2.29
N ASP A 98 -12.24 4.91 -1.02
CA ASP A 98 -11.95 5.89 0.03
C ASP A 98 -10.61 6.57 -0.18
N LEU A 99 -9.57 5.82 -0.58
CA LEU A 99 -8.26 6.38 -0.89
C LEU A 99 -8.32 7.31 -2.10
N ALA A 100 -9.01 6.91 -3.17
CA ALA A 100 -9.17 7.71 -4.38
C ALA A 100 -9.96 9.01 -4.09
N SER A 101 -11.04 8.91 -3.30
CA SER A 101 -11.84 10.08 -2.92
C SER A 101 -11.04 11.06 -2.06
N LEU A 102 -10.25 10.56 -1.11
CA LEU A 102 -9.37 11.40 -0.29
C LEU A 102 -8.27 12.05 -1.14
N ALA A 103 -7.65 11.28 -2.04
CA ALA A 103 -6.64 11.81 -2.95
C ALA A 103 -7.20 12.92 -3.85
N ALA A 104 -8.43 12.75 -4.34
CA ALA A 104 -9.10 13.76 -5.16
C ALA A 104 -9.43 15.03 -4.38
N ARG A 105 -9.89 14.91 -3.12
CA ARG A 105 -10.11 16.05 -2.23
C ARG A 105 -8.84 16.84 -1.92
N ARG A 106 -7.67 16.20 -2.00
CA ARG A 106 -6.35 16.82 -1.85
C ARG A 106 -5.67 17.14 -3.18
N GLU A 107 -6.42 17.06 -4.28
CA GLU A 107 -5.94 17.40 -5.63
C GLU A 107 -4.77 16.52 -6.14
N TYR A 108 -4.57 15.34 -5.53
CA TYR A 108 -3.56 14.37 -5.97
C TYR A 108 -4.06 13.43 -7.08
N LEU A 109 -5.37 13.41 -7.33
CA LEU A 109 -6.01 12.52 -8.30
C LEU A 109 -7.20 13.23 -8.97
N ASN A 110 -7.28 13.18 -10.30
CA ASN A 110 -8.52 13.54 -11.00
C ASN A 110 -9.48 12.33 -10.96
N LEU A 111 -10.47 12.39 -10.07
CA LEU A 111 -11.37 11.27 -9.80
C LEU A 111 -12.20 10.87 -11.03
N GLU A 112 -12.71 11.84 -11.79
CA GLU A 112 -13.55 11.60 -12.97
C GLU A 112 -12.76 10.84 -14.04
N LYS A 113 -11.57 11.35 -14.37
CA LYS A 113 -10.68 10.69 -15.33
C LYS A 113 -10.28 9.29 -14.85
N TRP A 114 -9.90 9.16 -13.58
CA TRP A 114 -9.48 7.88 -13.02
C TRP A 114 -10.61 6.84 -13.02
N LEU A 115 -11.84 7.24 -12.66
CA LEU A 115 -13.00 6.35 -12.72
C LEU A 115 -13.32 5.91 -14.14
N ALA A 116 -13.27 6.83 -15.11
CA ALA A 116 -13.49 6.51 -16.52
C ALA A 116 -12.45 5.50 -17.03
N GLU A 117 -11.17 5.70 -16.72
CA GLU A 117 -10.08 4.77 -17.06
C GLU A 117 -10.28 3.40 -16.38
N MET A 118 -10.62 3.38 -15.09
CA MET A 118 -10.88 2.15 -14.33
C MET A 118 -12.05 1.35 -14.87
N MET A 119 -13.16 2.01 -15.23
CA MET A 119 -14.33 1.39 -15.85
C MET A 119 -14.01 0.87 -17.24
N HIS A 120 -13.22 1.59 -18.02
CA HIS A 120 -12.83 1.13 -19.34
C HIS A 120 -11.92 -0.10 -19.27
N GLU A 121 -10.91 -0.08 -18.41
CA GLU A 121 -9.96 -1.19 -18.25
C GLU A 121 -10.64 -2.44 -17.68
N ARG A 122 -11.47 -2.29 -16.64
CA ARG A 122 -12.15 -3.42 -15.99
C ARG A 122 -13.45 -3.82 -16.69
N GLY A 123 -14.11 -2.91 -17.39
CA GLY A 123 -15.33 -3.18 -18.16
C GLY A 123 -15.08 -4.08 -19.37
N ARG A 124 -13.89 -4.05 -19.97
CA ARG A 124 -13.51 -5.00 -21.04
C ARG A 124 -13.48 -6.46 -20.56
N ILE A 125 -13.24 -6.70 -19.27
CA ILE A 125 -13.23 -8.05 -18.68
C ILE A 125 -14.64 -8.67 -18.69
N PHE A 126 -15.69 -7.85 -18.64
CA PHE A 126 -17.08 -8.33 -18.72
C PHE A 126 -17.54 -8.63 -20.15
N VAL A 127 -16.99 -7.96 -21.15
CA VAL A 127 -17.37 -8.16 -22.57
C VAL A 127 -16.63 -9.34 -23.21
N SER A 128 -15.44 -9.70 -22.72
CA SER A 128 -14.69 -10.85 -23.25
C SER A 128 -15.08 -12.21 -22.65
N ALA A 129 -16.08 -12.24 -21.77
CA ALA A 129 -16.61 -13.47 -21.14
C ALA A 129 -17.98 -13.91 -21.73
N SER A 130 -18.42 -13.28 -22.83
CA SER A 130 -19.62 -13.67 -23.59
C SER A 130 -19.26 -14.50 -24.82
#